data_AF-A0A536LKU1-F1
#
_entry.id   AF-A0A536LKU1-F1
#
_cell.length_a   1.000
_cell.length_b   1.000
_cell.length_c   1.000
_cell.angle_alpha   90.00
_cell.angle_beta   90.00
_cell.angle_gamma   90.00
#
_symmetry.space_group_name_H-M   'P 1'
#
loop_
_entity.id
_entity.type
_entity.pdbx_description
1 polymer ?
#
loop_
_entity_poly.entity_id
_entity_poly.type
_entity_poly.pdbx_seq_one_letter_code
_entity_poly.pdbx_strand_id
1 'polypeptide(L)'
;MARYIADNTSPDDRIYNLGFDSELYFYAHRRPATRYLHDLPFVADYSRVEKALEDLKEAPPIFVIDSARYEIRSDSYDRSGFDQFLADRYQYLGKMYYADVYRLRR
;
A
#
# COMPACT_ATOMS: atom_id res chain seq x y z
N MET A 1 -2.37 13.49 3.01
CA MET A 1 -1.89 12.34 2.19
C MET A 1 -2.26 12.48 0.72
N ALA A 2 -3.55 12.50 0.35
CA ALA A 2 -4.00 12.52 -1.06
C ALA A 2 -3.32 13.58 -1.94
N ARG A 3 -3.22 14.83 -1.48
CA ARG A 3 -2.52 15.92 -2.20
C ARG A 3 -1.06 15.58 -2.50
N TYR A 4 -0.33 15.06 -1.51
CA TYR A 4 1.07 14.66 -1.67
C TYR A 4 1.22 13.59 -2.74
N ILE A 5 0.36 12.57 -2.73
CA ILE A 5 0.34 11.52 -3.75
C ILE A 5 0.11 12.15 -5.13
N ALA A 6 -0.94 12.97 -5.26
CA ALA A 6 -1.30 13.60 -6.51
C ALA A 6 -0.17 14.48 -7.09
N ASP A 7 0.58 15.18 -6.24
CA ASP A 7 1.72 16.02 -6.63
C ASP A 7 2.98 15.24 -7.04
N ASN A 8 3.12 13.99 -6.61
CA ASN A 8 4.36 13.23 -6.74
C ASN A 8 4.26 12.01 -7.67
N THR A 9 3.14 11.89 -8.39
CA THR A 9 2.83 10.77 -9.29
C THR A 9 2.08 11.26 -10.53
N SER A 10 2.13 10.49 -11.61
CA SER A 10 1.30 10.68 -12.81
C SER A 10 -0.13 10.15 -12.58
N PRO A 11 -1.17 10.68 -13.26
CA PRO A 11 -2.52 10.10 -13.23
C PRO A 11 -2.62 8.62 -13.61
N ASP A 12 -1.68 8.12 -14.42
CA ASP A 12 -1.60 6.72 -14.83
C ASP A 12 -0.87 5.82 -13.83
N ASP A 13 -0.16 6.42 -12.87
CA ASP A 13 0.52 5.65 -11.83
C ASP A 13 -0.51 4.97 -10.91
N ARG A 14 -0.18 3.74 -10.51
CA ARG A 14 -0.93 3.02 -9.48
C ARG A 14 -0.31 3.25 -8.11
N ILE A 15 -1.16 3.28 -7.09
CA ILE A 15 -0.73 3.29 -5.68
C ILE A 15 -1.30 2.05 -4.98
N TYR A 16 -0.77 1.75 -3.80
CA TYR A 16 -1.38 0.76 -2.93
C TYR A 16 -1.47 1.27 -1.49
N ASN A 17 -2.68 1.23 -0.92
CA ASN A 17 -2.91 1.48 0.48
C ASN A 17 -2.91 0.14 1.24
N LEU A 18 -1.83 -0.13 1.95
CA LEU A 18 -1.69 -1.29 2.82
C LEU A 18 -2.21 -0.92 4.21
N GLY A 19 -3.50 -1.17 4.44
CA GLY A 19 -4.15 -0.90 5.73
C GLY A 19 -5.57 -0.38 5.55
N PHE A 20 -5.83 0.82 6.05
CA PHE A 20 -7.13 1.51 6.05
C PHE A 20 -7.00 2.87 5.36
N ASP A 21 -8.13 3.51 5.02
CA ASP A 21 -8.26 4.76 4.22
C ASP A 21 -8.35 4.53 2.70
N SER A 22 -9.24 3.63 2.26
CA SER A 22 -9.52 3.37 0.85
C SER A 22 -10.06 4.59 0.08
N GLU A 23 -10.63 5.59 0.76
CA GLU A 23 -11.01 6.87 0.15
C GLU A 23 -9.81 7.62 -0.45
N LEU A 24 -8.60 7.30 -0.02
CA LEU A 24 -7.35 7.86 -0.57
C LEU A 24 -7.25 7.71 -2.09
N TYR A 25 -7.73 6.61 -2.66
CA TYR A 25 -7.73 6.40 -4.11
C TYR A 25 -8.58 7.44 -4.84
N PHE A 26 -9.74 7.75 -4.28
CA PHE A 26 -10.67 8.74 -4.82
C PHE A 26 -10.07 10.14 -4.74
N TYR A 27 -9.62 10.55 -3.54
CA TYR A 27 -9.10 11.90 -3.32
C TYR A 27 -7.75 12.16 -4.00
N ALA A 28 -6.91 11.13 -4.18
CA ALA A 28 -5.65 11.27 -4.91
C ALA A 28 -5.82 11.16 -6.44
N HIS A 29 -7.01 10.77 -6.91
CA HIS A 29 -7.26 10.39 -8.30
C HIS A 29 -6.23 9.35 -8.80
N ARG A 30 -6.05 8.26 -8.03
CA ARG A 30 -5.12 7.18 -8.38
C ARG A 30 -5.81 5.83 -8.36
N ARG A 31 -5.37 4.96 -9.26
CA ARG A 31 -5.88 3.58 -9.35
C ARG A 31 -5.13 2.68 -8.35
N PRO A 32 -5.82 1.68 -7.77
CA PRO A 32 -5.17 0.67 -6.95
C PRO A 32 -4.33 -0.28 -7.81
N ALA A 33 -3.25 -0.80 -7.24
CA ALA A 33 -2.43 -1.83 -7.90
C ALA A 33 -3.01 -3.26 -7.78
N THR A 34 -3.98 -3.47 -6.89
CA THR A 34 -4.64 -4.77 -6.68
C THR A 34 -6.14 -4.57 -6.41
N ARG A 35 -6.93 -5.63 -6.58
CA ARG A 35 -8.36 -5.64 -6.21
C ARG A 35 -8.62 -5.57 -4.71
N TYR A 36 -7.62 -5.85 -3.87
CA TYR A 36 -7.71 -5.79 -2.41
C TYR A 36 -7.50 -4.36 -1.91
N LEU A 37 -8.37 -3.44 -2.37
CA LEU A 37 -8.27 -1.99 -2.18
C LEU A 37 -9.08 -1.43 -1.00
N HIS A 38 -9.97 -2.24 -0.42
CA HIS A 38 -10.82 -1.87 0.70
C HIS A 38 -10.07 -1.94 2.03
N ASP A 39 -10.62 -1.29 3.06
CA ASP A 39 -9.98 -1.21 4.37
C ASP A 39 -9.79 -2.59 5.01
N LEU A 40 -8.59 -2.78 5.58
CA LEU A 40 -8.20 -3.95 6.38
C LEU A 40 -8.48 -5.30 5.69
N PRO A 41 -8.11 -5.46 4.40
CA PRO A 41 -8.60 -6.58 3.59
C PRO A 41 -8.08 -7.93 4.08
N PHE A 42 -6.94 -7.94 4.77
CA PHE A 42 -6.25 -9.13 5.28
C PHE A 42 -6.61 -9.47 6.72
N VAL A 43 -7.12 -8.50 7.49
CA VAL A 43 -7.72 -8.79 8.81
C VAL A 43 -9.04 -9.53 8.60
N ALA A 44 -9.81 -9.14 7.59
CA ALA A 44 -11.06 -9.81 7.25
C ALA A 44 -10.84 -11.22 6.68
N ASP A 45 -9.76 -11.42 5.91
CA ASP A 45 -9.46 -12.69 5.25
C ASP A 45 -7.96 -12.76 4.86
N TYR A 46 -7.18 -13.44 5.69
CA TYR A 46 -5.73 -13.55 5.53
C TYR A 46 -5.31 -14.37 4.30
N SER A 47 -6.21 -15.20 3.74
CA SER A 47 -5.89 -16.00 2.53
C SER A 47 -5.62 -15.11 1.30
N ARG A 48 -5.98 -13.83 1.37
CA ARG A 48 -5.81 -12.84 0.30
C ARG A 48 -4.39 -12.26 0.21
N VAL A 49 -3.57 -12.45 1.24
CA VAL A 49 -2.21 -11.86 1.32
C VAL A 49 -1.35 -12.29 0.14
N GLU A 50 -1.30 -13.59 -0.15
CA GLU A 50 -0.49 -14.13 -1.25
C GLU A 50 -0.90 -13.54 -2.60
N LYS A 51 -2.21 -13.50 -2.87
CA LYS A 51 -2.71 -12.96 -4.14
C LYS A 51 -2.50 -11.46 -4.28
N ALA A 52 -2.62 -10.70 -3.19
CA ALA A 52 -2.28 -9.27 -3.21
C ALA A 52 -0.80 -9.05 -3.52
N LEU A 53 0.09 -9.85 -2.92
CA LEU A 53 1.52 -9.78 -3.19
C LEU A 53 1.87 -10.16 -4.63
N GLU A 54 1.18 -11.13 -5.23
CA GLU A 54 1.32 -11.46 -6.65
C GLU A 54 0.99 -10.25 -7.54
N ASP A 55 -0.20 -9.65 -7.34
CA ASP A 55 -0.63 -8.48 -8.12
C ASP A 55 0.40 -7.33 -8.00
N LEU A 56 0.89 -7.07 -6.79
CA LEU A 56 1.88 -6.03 -6.52
C LEU A 56 3.26 -6.32 -7.12
N LYS A 57 3.65 -7.60 -7.25
CA LYS A 57 4.91 -8.00 -7.90
C LYS A 57 4.80 -7.89 -9.42
N GLU A 58 3.64 -8.24 -9.99
CA GLU A 58 3.38 -8.18 -11.43
C GLU A 58 3.27 -6.73 -11.93
N ALA A 59 2.57 -5.87 -11.18
CA ALA A 59 2.40 -4.45 -11.51
C ALA A 59 2.70 -3.56 -10.29
N PRO A 60 3.98 -3.32 -9.97
CA PRO A 60 4.38 -2.57 -8.78
C PRO A 60 3.82 -1.14 -8.77
N PRO A 61 3.10 -0.73 -7.71
CA PRO A 61 2.66 0.66 -7.55
C PRO A 61 3.85 1.60 -7.34
N ILE A 62 3.74 2.85 -7.79
CA ILE A 62 4.78 3.87 -7.54
C ILE A 62 4.91 4.19 -6.05
N PHE A 63 3.79 4.12 -5.32
CA PHE A 63 3.72 4.32 -3.88
C PHE A 63 2.98 3.20 -3.17
N VAL A 64 3.55 2.75 -2.04
CA VAL A 64 2.84 1.99 -1.01
C VAL A 64 2.67 2.89 0.22
N ILE A 65 1.45 2.97 0.72
CA ILE A 65 1.05 3.72 1.91
C ILE A 65 0.71 2.67 2.96
N ASP A 66 1.62 2.41 3.90
CA ASP A 66 1.48 1.38 4.93
C ASP A 66 0.94 2.01 6.22
N SER A 67 -0.38 2.00 6.36
CA SER A 67 -1.08 2.41 7.56
C SER A 67 -1.38 1.23 8.50
N ALA A 68 -1.31 0.00 7.97
CA ALA A 68 -1.49 -1.25 8.72
C ALA A 68 -0.53 -1.39 9.92
N ARG A 69 0.70 -0.85 9.82
CA ARG A 69 1.68 -0.87 10.93
C ARG A 69 1.20 -0.22 12.22
N TYR A 70 0.27 0.73 12.15
CA TYR A 70 -0.10 1.56 13.30
C TYR A 70 -1.48 1.23 13.88
N GLU A 71 -2.41 0.77 13.04
CA GLU A 71 -3.79 0.51 13.47
C GLU A 71 -4.09 -0.99 13.70
N ILE A 72 -3.29 -1.89 13.14
CA ILE A 72 -3.55 -3.32 13.19
C ILE A 72 -2.63 -4.00 14.19
N ARG A 73 -3.18 -4.88 15.03
CA ARG A 73 -2.36 -5.73 15.89
C ARG A 73 -1.42 -6.59 15.04
N SER A 74 -0.16 -6.68 15.45
CA SER A 74 0.90 -7.36 14.70
C SER A 74 0.64 -8.83 14.37
N ASP A 75 -0.31 -9.47 15.07
CA ASP A 75 -0.72 -10.88 14.92
C ASP A 75 -1.94 -11.09 14.01
N SER A 76 -2.48 -10.04 13.37
CA SER A 76 -3.74 -10.14 12.62
C SER A 76 -3.61 -10.85 11.26
N TYR A 77 -2.44 -10.82 10.62
CA TYR A 77 -2.10 -11.60 9.42
C TYR A 77 -0.58 -11.64 9.25
N ASP A 78 -0.06 -12.62 8.50
CA ASP A 78 1.36 -12.67 8.15
C ASP A 78 1.72 -11.55 7.17
N ARG A 79 2.49 -10.57 7.65
CA ARG A 79 2.94 -9.42 6.87
C ARG A 79 4.35 -9.57 6.29
N SER A 80 5.05 -10.68 6.59
CA SER A 80 6.46 -10.87 6.23
C SER A 80 6.71 -10.70 4.73
N GLY A 81 5.78 -11.17 3.89
CA GLY A 81 5.85 -11.00 2.44
C GLY A 81 5.75 -9.54 1.98
N PHE A 82 4.95 -8.69 2.63
CA PHE A 82 4.90 -7.26 2.35
C PHE A 82 6.18 -6.57 2.81
N ASP A 83 6.67 -6.91 4.01
CA ASP A 83 7.88 -6.33 4.56
C ASP A 83 9.09 -6.62 3.67
N GLN A 84 9.22 -7.86 3.18
CA GLN A 84 10.25 -8.24 2.22
C GLN A 84 10.10 -7.50 0.88
N PHE A 85 8.88 -7.46 0.32
CA PHE A 85 8.60 -6.74 -0.93
C PHE A 85 8.98 -5.26 -0.86
N LEU A 86 8.65 -4.58 0.24
CA LEU A 86 9.00 -3.19 0.49
C LEU A 86 10.51 -3.01 0.65
N ALA A 87 11.18 -3.87 1.43
CA ALA A 87 12.62 -3.81 1.64
C ALA A 87 13.42 -3.96 0.34
N ASP A 88 12.98 -4.87 -0.53
CA ASP A 88 13.66 -5.18 -1.79
C ASP A 88 13.46 -4.08 -2.83
N ARG A 89 12.23 -3.57 -2.98
CA ARG A 89 11.84 -2.77 -4.15
C ARG A 89 11.58 -1.30 -3.86
N TYR A 90 11.45 -0.90 -2.60
CA TYR A 90 11.02 0.45 -2.26
C TYR A 90 12.05 1.20 -1.41
N GLN A 91 12.11 2.51 -1.63
CA GLN A 91 12.73 3.46 -0.74
C GLN A 91 11.70 3.93 0.28
N TYR A 92 12.02 3.83 1.56
CA TYR A 92 11.21 4.43 2.62
C TYR A 92 11.38 5.96 2.60
N LEU A 93 10.27 6.69 2.50
CA LEU A 93 10.24 8.16 2.47
C LEU A 93 9.98 8.77 3.85
N GLY A 94 9.65 7.96 4.85
CA GLY A 94 9.28 8.43 6.18
C GLY A 94 7.80 8.21 6.51
N LYS A 95 7.47 8.45 7.78
CA LYS A 95 6.10 8.48 8.28
C LYS A 95 5.45 9.81 7.91
N MET A 96 4.29 9.75 7.26
CA MET A 96 3.47 10.92 6.95
C MET A 96 2.10 10.74 7.57
N TYR A 97 1.76 11.63 8.51
CA TYR A 97 0.53 11.56 9.31
C TYR A 97 0.39 10.21 10.02
N TYR A 98 -0.44 9.31 9.49
CA TYR A 98 -0.81 8.02 10.07
C TYR A 98 -0.17 6.82 9.36
N ALA A 99 0.65 7.03 8.32
CA ALA A 99 1.16 5.93 7.49
C ALA A 99 2.64 6.09 7.15
N ASP A 100 3.31 4.96 6.97
CA ASP A 100 4.64 4.92 6.36
C ASP A 100 4.49 4.99 4.84
N VAL A 101 5.30 5.84 4.19
CA VAL A 101 5.25 6.01 2.74
C VAL A 101 6.50 5.43 2.10
N TYR A 102 6.30 4.59 1.10
CA TYR A 102 7.34 3.90 0.36
C TYR A 102 7.23 4.23 -1.13
N ARG A 103 8.36 4.56 -1.77
CA ARG A 103 8.45 4.82 -3.22
C ARG A 103 9.18 3.72 -3.95
N LEU A 104 8.64 3.27 -5.08
CA LEU A 104 9.32 2.28 -5.92
C LEU A 104 10.70 2.81 -6.33
N ARG A 105 11.75 2.00 -6.13
CA ARG A 105 13.11 2.31 -6.58
C ARG A 105 13.15 2.27 -8.11
N ARG A 106 13.93 3.18 -8.70
CA ARG A 106 14.22 3.16 -10.14
C ARG A 106 15.25 2.10 -10.47
#